data_AF-A0A1W5Z4H4-F1
#
_entry.id   AF-A0A1W5Z4H4-F1
#
_cell.length_a   1.000
_cell.length_b   1.000
_cell.length_c   1.000
_cell.angle_alpha   90.00
_cell.angle_beta   90.00
_cell.angle_gamma   90.00
#
_symmetry.space_group_name_H-M   'P 1'
#
loop_
_entity.id
_entity.type
_entity.pdbx_description
1 polymer ?
#
loop_
_entity_poly.entity_id
_entity_poly.type
_entity_poly.pdbx_seq_one_letter_code
_entity_poly.pdbx_strand_id
1 'polypeptide(L)'
;MRNTASIPATFKPSGGIVAQPAAEPVEPPLAAPTATDDLYAVWQNLTAKEAASTPVAQLLTLLGIRLIEVDPEGLEGDTISSFVGKVGEGIVVVPRTMPQADREPIVRRFLDQIGTEYKVLKERDPNRPLFREARLKIECFDWCTEDHTEPQFADDIIHAGQPAELEVTGENGDRVPLLHSRLGVDPFSPDTVQHNPHVVVDDEQSMYFLPPMQALEFADEMTAFADEVRGQARRAAQRPGDRVPPAAEAGHYPWCNTAACTTHPWGDGTDRTYTEHFGPDFNMPIPEGMDVPHDEMVRMTLGVSEEFGGRPEISFNCGGNGVLLDEDGTDQAIANLEAALSALRAMRAQMVQEKQA
;
A
#
# COMPACT_ATOMS: atom_id res chain seq x y z
N MET A 1 -29.63 -26.62 21.99
CA MET A 1 -30.83 -26.04 21.34
C MET A 1 -30.47 -24.72 20.70
N ARG A 2 -30.25 -24.73 19.39
CA ARG A 2 -30.49 -23.65 18.41
C ARG A 2 -30.35 -24.31 17.05
N ASN A 3 -31.50 -24.52 16.40
CA ASN A 3 -31.66 -25.18 15.11
C ASN A 3 -31.24 -24.21 14.00
N THR A 4 -30.25 -24.60 13.20
CA THR A 4 -29.98 -24.04 11.87
C THR A 4 -30.76 -24.87 10.85
N ALA A 5 -31.85 -24.29 10.33
CA ALA A 5 -32.63 -24.88 9.25
C ALA A 5 -31.99 -24.52 7.91
N SER A 6 -31.44 -25.53 7.22
CA SER A 6 -31.00 -25.46 5.83
C SER A 6 -32.19 -25.71 4.91
N ILE A 7 -32.48 -24.76 4.01
CA ILE A 7 -33.49 -24.93 2.94
C ILE A 7 -32.78 -25.44 1.69
N PRO A 8 -33.16 -26.59 1.11
CA PRO A 8 -32.60 -27.05 -0.16
C PRO A 8 -33.32 -26.38 -1.34
N ALA A 9 -32.57 -25.72 -2.21
CA ALA A 9 -33.06 -25.24 -3.50
C ALA A 9 -32.98 -26.37 -4.54
N THR A 10 -34.13 -26.92 -4.92
CA THR A 10 -34.27 -27.91 -5.98
C THR A 10 -34.32 -27.20 -7.34
N PHE A 11 -33.23 -27.27 -8.12
CA PHE A 11 -33.26 -26.86 -9.53
C PHE A 11 -33.88 -27.99 -10.37
N LYS A 12 -34.98 -27.69 -11.08
CA LYS A 12 -35.52 -28.53 -12.16
C LYS A 12 -34.84 -28.16 -13.48
N PRO A 13 -34.33 -29.13 -14.26
CA PRO A 13 -33.96 -28.90 -15.65
C PRO A 13 -35.20 -29.10 -16.54
N SER A 14 -35.74 -28.02 -17.11
CA SER A 14 -36.78 -28.11 -18.14
C SER A 14 -36.15 -27.84 -19.51
N GLY A 15 -35.56 -28.88 -20.10
CA GLY A 15 -35.35 -28.97 -21.54
C GLY A 15 -36.59 -29.57 -22.19
N GLY A 16 -37.34 -28.75 -22.92
CA GLY A 16 -38.43 -29.18 -23.78
C GLY A 16 -38.29 -28.53 -25.15
N ILE A 17 -37.99 -29.32 -26.17
CA ILE A 17 -37.92 -28.87 -27.56
C ILE A 17 -39.35 -28.56 -28.01
N VAL A 18 -39.66 -27.28 -28.22
CA VAL A 18 -40.89 -26.83 -28.87
C VAL A 18 -40.61 -26.79 -30.37
N ALA A 19 -41.33 -27.61 -31.15
CA ALA A 19 -41.29 -27.56 -32.60
C ALA A 19 -41.86 -26.20 -33.08
N GLN A 20 -41.07 -25.46 -33.87
CA GLN A 20 -41.52 -24.25 -34.55
C GLN A 20 -42.56 -24.60 -35.64
N PRO A 21 -43.67 -23.83 -35.77
CA PRO A 21 -44.52 -23.90 -36.96
C PRO A 21 -43.75 -23.36 -38.17
N ALA A 22 -43.93 -23.99 -39.33
CA ALA A 22 -43.37 -23.53 -40.60
C ALA A 22 -43.93 -22.14 -40.94
N ALA A 23 -43.05 -21.13 -40.93
CA ALA A 23 -43.37 -19.78 -41.38
C ALA A 23 -43.37 -19.71 -42.91
N GLU A 24 -44.36 -19.03 -43.46
CA GLU A 24 -44.44 -18.62 -44.87
C GLU A 24 -43.22 -17.75 -45.27
N PRO A 25 -42.90 -17.65 -46.58
CA PRO A 25 -41.77 -16.85 -47.05
C PRO A 25 -42.00 -15.37 -46.75
N VAL A 26 -41.36 -14.87 -45.69
CA VAL A 26 -41.23 -13.44 -45.41
C VAL A 26 -40.21 -12.87 -46.39
N GLU A 27 -40.58 -11.79 -47.09
CA GLU A 27 -39.68 -10.98 -47.92
C GLU A 27 -38.35 -10.69 -47.18
N PRO A 28 -37.20 -10.70 -47.87
CA PRO A 28 -35.92 -10.42 -47.23
C PRO A 28 -35.97 -9.03 -46.59
N PRO A 29 -35.57 -8.89 -45.30
CA PRO A 29 -35.50 -7.60 -44.65
C PRO A 29 -34.53 -6.72 -45.44
N LEU A 30 -34.95 -5.48 -45.72
CA LEU A 30 -34.08 -4.42 -46.22
C LEU A 30 -32.79 -4.43 -45.40
N ALA A 31 -31.64 -4.54 -46.07
CA ALA A 31 -30.34 -4.56 -45.44
C ALA A 31 -30.24 -3.38 -44.46
N ALA A 32 -30.02 -3.67 -43.17
CA ALA A 32 -29.83 -2.64 -42.17
C ALA A 32 -28.65 -1.75 -42.62
N PRO A 33 -28.82 -0.43 -42.67
CA PRO A 33 -27.73 0.47 -43.06
C PRO A 33 -26.56 0.27 -42.10
N THR A 34 -25.44 -0.26 -42.59
CA THR A 34 -24.24 -0.51 -41.77
C THR A 34 -23.26 0.67 -41.77
N ALA A 35 -23.50 1.70 -42.59
CA ALA A 35 -22.66 2.90 -42.62
C ALA A 35 -23.14 3.91 -41.57
N THR A 36 -22.22 4.38 -40.73
CA THR A 36 -22.47 5.36 -39.66
C THR A 36 -23.19 6.62 -40.15
N ASP A 37 -22.89 7.08 -41.36
CA ASP A 37 -23.48 8.29 -41.94
C ASP A 37 -24.97 8.13 -42.27
N ASP A 38 -25.40 6.93 -42.66
CA ASP A 38 -26.82 6.64 -42.94
C ASP A 38 -27.63 6.60 -41.64
N LEU A 39 -27.09 6.01 -40.58
CA LEU A 39 -27.72 5.98 -39.25
C LEU A 39 -27.87 7.40 -38.67
N TYR A 40 -26.84 8.23 -38.84
CA TYR A 40 -26.89 9.61 -38.40
C TYR A 40 -27.87 10.47 -39.22
N ALA A 41 -27.97 10.23 -40.54
CA ALA A 41 -28.95 10.92 -41.37
C ALA A 41 -30.40 10.56 -40.99
N VAL A 42 -30.68 9.30 -40.65
CA VAL A 42 -32.02 8.91 -40.14
C VAL A 42 -32.31 9.59 -38.80
N TRP A 43 -31.33 9.68 -37.90
CA TRP A 43 -31.48 10.40 -36.64
C TRP A 43 -31.77 11.89 -36.82
N GLN A 44 -31.03 12.57 -37.70
CA GLN A 44 -31.23 13.99 -37.99
C GLN A 44 -32.61 14.30 -38.60
N ASN A 45 -33.25 13.30 -39.22
CA ASN A 45 -34.58 13.44 -39.80
C ASN A 45 -35.72 13.15 -38.81
N LEU A 46 -35.43 12.64 -37.61
CA LEU A 46 -36.44 12.48 -36.56
C LEU A 46 -36.77 13.86 -35.97
N THR A 47 -38.05 14.19 -35.94
CA THR A 47 -38.50 15.35 -35.19
C THR A 47 -38.32 15.11 -33.69
N ALA A 48 -38.16 16.19 -32.90
CA ALA A 48 -38.08 16.08 -31.44
C ALA A 48 -39.27 15.32 -30.83
N LYS A 49 -40.46 15.42 -31.43
CA LYS A 49 -41.68 14.68 -31.02
C LYS A 49 -41.58 13.19 -31.32
N GLU A 50 -40.99 12.81 -32.45
CA GLU A 50 -40.76 11.41 -32.79
C GLU A 50 -39.70 10.82 -31.87
N ALA A 51 -38.54 11.48 -31.71
CA ALA A 51 -37.48 11.04 -30.80
C ALA A 51 -38.00 10.86 -29.35
N ALA A 52 -38.84 11.78 -28.87
CA ALA A 52 -39.44 11.69 -27.53
C ALA A 52 -40.42 10.52 -27.37
N SER A 53 -41.13 10.13 -28.44
CA SER A 53 -42.15 9.08 -28.39
C SER A 53 -41.61 7.69 -28.78
N THR A 54 -40.46 7.61 -29.43
CA THR A 54 -39.78 6.34 -29.75
C THR A 54 -39.24 5.67 -28.48
N PRO A 55 -39.48 4.35 -28.27
CA PRO A 55 -38.88 3.60 -27.18
C PRO A 55 -37.34 3.65 -27.19
N VAL A 56 -36.70 3.81 -26.03
CA VAL A 56 -35.23 3.92 -25.90
C VAL A 56 -34.49 2.75 -26.56
N ALA A 57 -34.98 1.52 -26.42
CA ALA A 57 -34.35 0.36 -27.06
C ALA A 57 -34.31 0.47 -28.60
N GLN A 58 -35.36 1.05 -29.20
CA GLN A 58 -35.39 1.29 -30.65
C GLN A 58 -34.43 2.41 -31.04
N LEU A 59 -34.33 3.48 -30.24
CA LEU A 59 -33.35 4.55 -30.46
C LEU A 59 -31.91 4.05 -30.39
N LEU A 60 -31.57 3.24 -29.37
CA LEU A 60 -30.25 2.64 -29.21
C LEU A 60 -29.90 1.76 -30.42
N THR A 61 -30.86 0.94 -30.89
CA THR A 61 -30.68 0.10 -32.08
C THR A 61 -30.47 0.95 -33.33
N LEU A 62 -31.32 1.98 -33.54
CA LEU A 62 -31.25 2.89 -34.67
C LEU A 62 -29.92 3.64 -34.73
N LEU A 63 -29.37 4.00 -33.56
CA LEU A 63 -28.14 4.77 -33.46
C LEU A 63 -26.89 3.89 -33.38
N GLY A 64 -27.01 2.56 -33.40
CA GLY A 64 -25.87 1.65 -33.24
C GLY A 64 -25.18 1.79 -31.88
N ILE A 65 -25.94 2.07 -30.82
CA ILE A 65 -25.42 2.28 -29.45
C ILE A 65 -25.80 1.09 -28.60
N ARG A 66 -24.83 0.61 -27.81
CA ARG A 66 -25.05 -0.48 -26.85
C ARG A 66 -25.31 0.07 -25.46
N LEU A 67 -26.22 -0.56 -24.73
CA LEU A 67 -26.40 -0.33 -23.30
C LEU A 67 -25.73 -1.48 -22.53
N ILE A 68 -24.83 -1.15 -21.62
CA ILE A 68 -24.12 -2.10 -20.75
C ILE A 68 -24.53 -1.83 -19.32
N GLU A 69 -24.93 -2.89 -18.61
CA GLU A 69 -25.24 -2.82 -17.19
C GLU A 69 -24.07 -3.35 -16.35
N VAL A 70 -23.52 -2.49 -15.49
CA VAL A 70 -22.39 -2.80 -14.61
C VAL A 70 -22.82 -2.80 -13.14
N ASP A 71 -22.02 -3.41 -12.29
CA ASP A 71 -22.20 -3.24 -10.84
C ASP A 71 -21.79 -1.79 -10.46
N PRO A 72 -22.38 -1.18 -9.41
CA PRO A 72 -22.13 0.23 -9.07
C PRO A 72 -20.64 0.59 -8.89
N GLU A 73 -19.85 -0.35 -8.39
CA GLU A 73 -18.39 -0.22 -8.20
C GLU A 73 -17.62 -0.12 -9.53
N GLY A 74 -18.23 -0.52 -10.65
CA GLY A 74 -17.64 -0.42 -11.99
C GLY A 74 -17.76 0.97 -12.63
N LEU A 75 -18.30 1.96 -11.93
CA LEU A 75 -18.39 3.35 -12.37
C LEU A 75 -17.33 4.21 -11.67
N GLU A 76 -16.71 5.11 -12.43
CA GLU A 76 -15.67 5.99 -11.90
C GLU A 76 -16.25 7.10 -10.99
N GLY A 77 -15.80 7.12 -9.74
CA GLY A 77 -15.99 8.25 -8.81
C GLY A 77 -17.45 8.51 -8.42
N ASP A 78 -17.99 9.65 -8.89
CA ASP A 78 -19.36 10.12 -8.64
C ASP A 78 -20.33 9.92 -9.80
N THR A 79 -19.89 9.18 -10.80
CA THR A 79 -20.66 8.92 -12.01
C THR A 79 -21.75 7.88 -11.73
N ILE A 80 -23.01 8.24 -11.94
CA ILE A 80 -24.14 7.29 -11.88
C ILE A 80 -24.43 6.63 -13.23
N SER A 81 -23.91 7.20 -14.32
CA SER A 81 -23.90 6.56 -15.65
C SER A 81 -22.98 7.33 -16.58
N SER A 82 -22.50 6.69 -17.64
CA SER A 82 -21.66 7.34 -18.64
C SER A 82 -22.05 6.94 -20.06
N PHE A 83 -21.71 7.80 -21.00
CA PHE A 83 -21.66 7.48 -22.41
C PHE A 83 -20.24 7.66 -22.93
N VAL A 84 -19.77 6.72 -23.74
CA VAL A 84 -18.47 6.77 -24.42
C VAL A 84 -18.65 6.35 -25.87
N GLY A 85 -18.26 7.21 -26.81
CA GLY A 85 -18.25 6.89 -28.24
C GLY A 85 -18.96 7.93 -29.11
N LYS A 86 -19.56 7.46 -30.20
CA LYS A 86 -20.29 8.25 -31.20
C LYS A 86 -21.45 7.45 -31.78
N VAL A 87 -22.30 8.06 -32.60
CA VAL A 87 -23.32 7.31 -33.35
C VAL A 87 -22.66 6.19 -34.17
N GLY A 88 -23.26 4.99 -34.14
CA GLY A 88 -22.76 3.76 -34.77
C GLY A 88 -21.79 2.93 -33.91
N GLU A 89 -21.19 3.52 -32.86
CA GLU A 89 -20.11 2.89 -32.08
C GLU A 89 -20.16 3.26 -30.58
N GLY A 90 -21.30 3.72 -30.10
CA GLY A 90 -21.45 4.25 -28.74
C GLY A 90 -21.75 3.18 -27.71
N ILE A 91 -21.36 3.44 -26.47
CA ILE A 91 -21.72 2.62 -25.30
C ILE A 91 -22.30 3.55 -24.23
N VAL A 92 -23.50 3.23 -23.75
CA VAL A 92 -24.06 3.77 -22.52
C VAL A 92 -23.85 2.75 -21.41
N VAL A 93 -23.29 3.17 -20.28
CA VAL A 93 -23.05 2.34 -19.11
C VAL A 93 -23.97 2.80 -17.98
N VAL A 94 -24.76 1.89 -17.42
CA VAL A 94 -25.67 2.16 -16.29
C VAL A 94 -25.48 1.11 -15.18
N PRO A 95 -25.73 1.45 -13.90
CA PRO A 95 -25.75 0.48 -12.81
C PRO A 95 -26.89 -0.53 -13.00
N ARG A 96 -26.62 -1.81 -12.78
CA ARG A 96 -27.64 -2.87 -12.74
C ARG A 96 -28.73 -2.59 -11.70
N THR A 97 -28.37 -1.92 -10.61
CA THR A 97 -29.28 -1.56 -9.52
C THR A 97 -30.15 -0.34 -9.81
N MET A 98 -29.87 0.42 -10.89
CA MET A 98 -30.63 1.63 -11.24
C MET A 98 -32.07 1.26 -11.66
N PRO A 99 -33.12 1.84 -11.06
CA PRO A 99 -34.50 1.58 -11.46
C PRO A 99 -34.76 1.96 -12.92
N GLN A 100 -35.58 1.16 -13.63
CA GLN A 100 -35.88 1.40 -15.05
C GLN A 100 -36.48 2.80 -15.32
N ALA A 101 -37.27 3.32 -14.38
CA ALA A 101 -37.86 4.66 -14.47
C ALA A 101 -36.80 5.78 -14.46
N ASP A 102 -35.65 5.55 -13.84
CA ASP A 102 -34.54 6.51 -13.76
C ASP A 102 -33.56 6.36 -14.93
N ARG A 103 -33.41 5.13 -15.45
CA ARG A 103 -32.53 4.83 -16.61
C ARG A 103 -32.95 5.59 -17.86
N GLU A 104 -34.25 5.55 -18.20
CA GLU A 104 -34.74 6.09 -19.47
C GLU A 104 -34.48 7.60 -19.63
N PRO A 105 -34.79 8.47 -18.65
CA PRO A 105 -34.45 9.89 -18.73
C PRO A 105 -32.95 10.16 -18.92
N ILE A 106 -32.09 9.38 -18.27
CA ILE A 106 -30.64 9.53 -18.36
C ILE A 106 -30.13 9.14 -19.75
N VAL A 107 -30.53 7.97 -20.25
CA VAL A 107 -30.15 7.51 -21.59
C VAL A 107 -30.59 8.53 -22.64
N ARG A 108 -31.82 9.06 -22.54
CA ARG A 108 -32.31 10.09 -23.46
C ARG A 108 -31.46 11.36 -23.43
N ARG A 109 -31.05 11.84 -22.25
CA ARG A 109 -30.13 12.99 -22.15
C ARG A 109 -28.79 12.76 -22.85
N PHE A 110 -28.25 11.53 -22.81
CA PHE A 110 -27.06 11.21 -23.59
C PHE A 110 -27.36 11.22 -25.08
N LEU A 111 -28.45 10.57 -25.52
CA LEU A 111 -28.84 10.53 -26.94
C LEU A 111 -29.07 11.93 -27.54
N ASP A 112 -29.55 12.89 -26.75
CA ASP A 112 -29.73 14.27 -27.19
C ASP A 112 -28.40 15.03 -27.40
N GLN A 113 -27.29 14.54 -26.84
CA GLN A 113 -25.98 15.22 -26.86
C GLN A 113 -24.96 14.59 -27.80
N ILE A 114 -25.22 13.39 -28.31
CA ILE A 114 -24.27 12.65 -29.16
C ILE A 114 -24.38 13.08 -30.63
N GLY A 115 -23.32 12.78 -31.38
CA GLY A 115 -23.25 13.04 -32.82
C GLY A 115 -22.29 12.08 -33.51
N THR A 116 -21.76 12.50 -34.66
CA THR A 116 -20.73 11.76 -35.40
C THR A 116 -19.34 11.87 -34.77
N GLU A 117 -19.13 12.86 -33.90
CA GLU A 117 -17.90 13.02 -33.13
C GLU A 117 -17.88 12.14 -31.88
N TYR A 118 -16.68 11.68 -31.53
CA TYR A 118 -16.44 10.92 -30.31
C TYR A 118 -16.62 11.82 -29.08
N LYS A 119 -17.40 11.35 -28.09
CA LYS A 119 -17.68 12.05 -26.84
C LYS A 119 -17.58 11.12 -25.64
N VAL A 120 -17.22 11.71 -24.50
CA VAL A 120 -17.33 11.12 -23.17
C VAL A 120 -18.27 12.00 -22.37
N LEU A 121 -19.43 11.46 -22.00
CA LEU A 121 -20.43 12.13 -21.18
C LEU A 121 -20.60 11.36 -19.87
N LYS A 122 -20.75 12.07 -18.76
CA LYS A 122 -20.96 11.48 -17.43
C LYS A 122 -22.15 12.16 -16.79
N GLU A 123 -23.10 11.37 -16.29
CA GLU A 123 -24.17 11.84 -15.42
C GLU A 123 -23.73 11.58 -13.98
N ARG A 124 -23.80 12.61 -13.13
CA ARG A 124 -23.43 12.54 -11.73
C ARG A 124 -24.69 12.45 -10.86
N ASP A 125 -24.57 11.84 -9.69
CA ASP A 125 -25.67 11.79 -8.72
C ASP A 125 -26.03 13.22 -8.27
N PRO A 126 -27.24 13.74 -8.56
CA PRO A 126 -27.64 15.08 -8.15
C PRO A 126 -27.82 15.21 -6.63
N ASN A 127 -27.96 14.10 -5.90
CA ASN A 127 -28.07 14.09 -4.44
C ASN A 127 -26.73 13.92 -3.74
N ARG A 128 -25.67 13.56 -4.47
CA ARG A 128 -24.33 13.57 -3.90
C ARG A 128 -23.91 15.03 -3.73
N PRO A 129 -23.39 15.43 -2.56
CA PRO A 129 -22.99 16.81 -2.34
C PRO A 129 -22.04 17.22 -3.47
N LEU A 130 -22.40 18.27 -4.20
CA LEU A 130 -21.52 18.90 -5.16
C LEU A 130 -20.27 19.32 -4.38
N PHE A 131 -19.16 18.62 -4.60
CA PHE A 131 -17.85 19.13 -4.23
C PHE A 131 -17.66 20.40 -5.05
N ARG A 132 -18.00 21.56 -4.47
CA ARG A 132 -17.55 22.83 -5.00
C ARG A 132 -16.04 22.75 -5.00
N GLU A 133 -15.41 22.94 -6.15
CA GLU A 133 -13.97 23.15 -6.22
C GLU A 133 -13.63 24.33 -5.31
N ALA A 134 -13.11 24.02 -4.13
CA ALA A 134 -12.60 24.99 -3.19
C ALA A 134 -11.10 25.01 -3.39
N ARG A 135 -10.56 26.18 -3.77
CA ARG A 135 -9.11 26.39 -3.76
C ARG A 135 -8.72 26.74 -2.33
N LEU A 136 -8.01 25.83 -1.68
CA LEU A 136 -7.45 26.04 -0.36
C LEU A 136 -6.00 26.52 -0.53
N LYS A 137 -5.62 27.54 0.25
CA LYS A 137 -4.21 27.90 0.43
C LYS A 137 -3.76 27.20 1.70
N ILE A 138 -2.84 26.25 1.57
CA ILE A 138 -2.20 25.56 2.69
C ILE A 138 -0.76 26.07 2.74
N GLU A 139 -0.30 26.41 3.93
CA GLU A 139 1.07 26.88 4.13
C GLU A 139 1.95 25.70 4.52
N CYS A 140 3.05 25.51 3.81
CA CYS A 140 4.01 24.48 4.15
C CYS A 140 4.75 24.86 5.44
N PHE A 141 5.11 23.86 6.22
CA PHE A 141 6.09 24.00 7.28
C PHE A 141 7.47 24.33 6.69
N ASP A 142 8.33 25.01 7.46
CA ASP A 142 9.66 25.42 7.01
C ASP A 142 10.61 24.23 6.74
N TRP A 143 10.35 23.09 7.38
CA TRP A 143 11.04 21.82 7.20
C TRP A 143 10.47 20.94 6.08
N CYS A 144 9.31 21.31 5.50
CA CYS A 144 8.67 20.53 4.45
C CYS A 144 9.48 20.60 3.15
N THR A 145 9.82 19.44 2.60
CA THR A 145 10.58 19.29 1.35
C THR A 145 9.73 18.80 0.18
N GLU A 146 8.48 18.38 0.43
CA GLU A 146 7.54 17.95 -0.61
C GLU A 146 7.11 19.10 -1.53
N ASP A 147 6.95 18.79 -2.82
CA ASP A 147 6.49 19.75 -3.82
C ASP A 147 4.96 19.79 -3.87
N HIS A 148 4.41 20.90 -3.38
CA HIS A 148 2.98 21.19 -3.40
C HIS A 148 2.61 22.30 -4.40
N THR A 149 3.43 22.51 -5.45
CA THR A 149 3.18 23.56 -6.44
C THR A 149 2.10 23.20 -7.47
N GLU A 150 1.82 21.90 -7.66
CA GLU A 150 0.76 21.43 -8.54
C GLU A 150 -0.59 21.30 -7.81
N PRO A 151 -1.74 21.50 -8.49
CA PRO A 151 -3.05 21.27 -7.88
C PRO A 151 -3.23 19.81 -7.46
N GLN A 152 -3.45 19.58 -6.17
CA GLN A 152 -3.69 18.28 -5.56
C GLN A 152 -5.06 18.27 -4.85
N PHE A 153 -5.64 17.09 -4.63
CA PHE A 153 -6.79 17.00 -3.74
C PHE A 153 -6.34 17.28 -2.30
N ALA A 154 -7.22 17.84 -1.48
CA ALA A 154 -6.86 18.26 -0.13
C ALA A 154 -6.37 17.07 0.71
N ASP A 155 -7.04 15.93 0.60
CA ASP A 155 -6.71 14.65 1.23
C ASP A 155 -5.41 14.01 0.73
N ASP A 156 -4.83 14.49 -0.38
CA ASP A 156 -3.54 14.02 -0.88
C ASP A 156 -2.36 14.91 -0.41
N ILE A 157 -2.62 16.01 0.30
CA ILE A 157 -1.57 16.93 0.75
C ILE A 157 -0.95 16.42 2.05
N ILE A 158 0.27 15.91 1.94
CA ILE A 158 1.09 15.46 3.07
C ILE A 158 2.37 16.28 3.12
N HIS A 159 2.63 16.95 4.24
CA HIS A 159 3.92 17.60 4.45
C HIS A 159 4.92 16.58 4.97
N ALA A 160 6.00 16.37 4.23
CA ALA A 160 7.10 15.53 4.66
C ALA A 160 8.43 16.30 4.61
N GLY A 161 9.25 16.09 5.64
CA GLY A 161 10.60 16.63 5.71
C GLY A 161 11.62 15.73 5.03
N GLN A 162 12.87 16.21 4.97
CA GLN A 162 13.98 15.44 4.42
C GLN A 162 14.17 14.12 5.19
N PRO A 163 14.29 12.98 4.49
CA PRO A 163 14.46 11.71 5.15
C PRO A 163 15.87 11.52 5.73
N ALA A 164 15.94 10.75 6.80
CA ALA A 164 17.15 10.20 7.38
C ALA A 164 17.10 8.67 7.26
N GLU A 165 18.13 8.10 6.63
CA GLU A 165 18.22 6.67 6.33
C GLU A 165 19.30 6.01 7.19
N LEU A 166 18.92 4.91 7.84
CA LEU A 166 19.80 3.94 8.45
C LEU A 166 19.99 2.81 7.46
N GLU A 167 21.17 2.73 6.86
CA GLU A 167 21.52 1.66 5.93
C GLU A 167 22.55 0.72 6.58
N VAL A 168 22.83 -0.43 5.97
CA VAL A 168 24.01 -1.26 6.25
C VAL A 168 24.66 -1.68 4.95
N THR A 169 25.93 -2.02 4.99
CA THR A 169 26.61 -2.61 3.83
C THR A 169 26.37 -4.12 3.88
N GLY A 170 25.67 -4.65 2.89
CA GLY A 170 25.45 -6.09 2.72
C GLY A 170 26.72 -6.83 2.30
N GLU A 171 26.68 -8.16 2.29
CA GLU A 171 27.83 -9.03 1.95
C GLU A 171 28.46 -8.72 0.59
N ASN A 172 27.69 -8.19 -0.37
CA ASN A 172 28.18 -7.86 -1.71
C ASN A 172 28.65 -6.40 -1.83
N GLY A 173 28.68 -5.65 -0.72
CA GLY A 173 29.07 -4.23 -0.70
C GLY A 173 27.94 -3.26 -1.06
N ASP A 174 26.73 -3.77 -1.28
CA ASP A 174 25.52 -3.00 -1.53
C ASP A 174 24.99 -2.33 -0.25
N ARG A 175 24.42 -1.13 -0.39
CA ARG A 175 23.77 -0.43 0.73
C ARG A 175 22.33 -0.92 0.83
N VAL A 176 22.00 -1.52 1.95
CA VAL A 176 20.65 -2.04 2.25
C VAL A 176 20.01 -1.11 3.28
N PRO A 177 18.91 -0.41 2.96
CA PRO A 177 18.17 0.37 3.94
C PRO A 177 17.57 -0.57 5.00
N LEU A 178 17.71 -0.20 6.27
CA LEU A 178 17.11 -0.91 7.40
C LEU A 178 15.98 -0.10 8.03
N LEU A 179 16.14 1.21 8.08
CA LEU A 179 15.17 2.11 8.67
C LEU A 179 15.21 3.45 7.97
N HIS A 180 14.04 3.99 7.65
CA HIS A 180 13.86 5.33 7.14
C HIS A 180 13.07 6.14 8.18
N SER A 181 13.48 7.38 8.42
CA SER A 181 12.73 8.29 9.28
C SER A 181 12.59 9.68 8.67
N ARG A 182 11.44 10.33 8.87
CA ARG A 182 11.20 11.70 8.40
C ARG A 182 10.17 12.41 9.26
N LEU A 183 10.19 13.74 9.27
CA LEU A 183 9.05 14.53 9.79
C LEU A 183 7.86 14.38 8.85
N GLY A 184 6.66 14.25 9.43
CA GLY A 184 5.41 14.14 8.71
C GLY A 184 4.30 14.96 9.37
N VAL A 185 3.41 15.51 8.54
CA VAL A 185 2.09 16.02 8.91
C VAL A 185 1.14 15.71 7.76
N ASP A 186 0.00 15.08 8.06
CA ASP A 186 -1.13 14.98 7.14
C ASP A 186 -2.28 15.85 7.70
N PRO A 187 -2.42 17.12 7.25
CA PRO A 187 -3.39 18.06 7.80
C PRO A 187 -4.85 17.63 7.62
N PHE A 188 -5.12 16.64 6.77
CA PHE A 188 -6.46 16.16 6.47
C PHE A 188 -6.72 14.76 7.02
N SER A 189 -5.72 14.13 7.64
CA SER A 189 -5.89 12.85 8.31
C SER A 189 -6.97 12.94 9.40
N PRO A 190 -7.89 11.97 9.46
CA PRO A 190 -8.80 11.83 10.60
C PRO A 190 -8.09 11.28 11.86
N ASP A 191 -6.89 10.71 11.70
CA ASP A 191 -6.06 10.25 12.82
C ASP A 191 -5.32 11.44 13.43
N THR A 192 -5.59 11.69 14.71
CA THR A 192 -4.97 12.80 15.45
C THR A 192 -3.45 12.70 15.53
N VAL A 193 -2.86 11.51 15.45
CA VAL A 193 -1.39 11.36 15.45
C VAL A 193 -0.81 11.91 14.15
N GLN A 194 -1.39 11.51 13.02
CA GLN A 194 -0.94 11.92 11.69
C GLN A 194 -1.29 13.39 11.38
N HIS A 195 -2.41 13.88 11.94
CA HIS A 195 -2.85 15.26 11.82
C HIS A 195 -1.87 16.28 12.43
N ASN A 196 -1.13 15.88 13.46
CA ASN A 196 -0.15 16.73 14.12
C ASN A 196 1.28 16.41 13.63
N PRO A 197 2.26 17.32 13.81
CA PRO A 197 3.65 17.00 13.54
C PRO A 197 4.11 15.75 14.29
N HIS A 198 4.61 14.78 13.53
CA HIS A 198 5.09 13.49 14.02
C HIS A 198 6.38 13.10 13.26
N VAL A 199 7.10 12.11 13.78
CA VAL A 199 8.16 11.43 13.02
C VAL A 199 7.57 10.13 12.48
N VAL A 200 7.62 9.96 11.17
CA VAL A 200 7.35 8.67 10.52
C VAL A 200 8.63 7.85 10.60
N VAL A 201 8.55 6.64 11.11
CA VAL A 201 9.59 5.62 11.04
C VAL A 201 9.08 4.48 10.16
N ASP A 202 9.85 4.07 9.17
CA ASP A 202 9.50 3.06 8.18
C ASP A 202 10.62 2.01 8.11
N ASP A 203 10.28 0.74 8.34
CA ASP A 203 11.19 -0.41 8.28
C ASP A 203 11.00 -1.26 7.01
N GLU A 204 10.38 -0.68 5.97
CA GLU A 204 9.89 -1.30 4.74
C GLU A 204 8.70 -2.25 4.90
N GLN A 205 8.41 -2.73 6.12
CA GLN A 205 7.27 -3.60 6.39
C GLN A 205 6.09 -2.83 6.97
N SER A 206 6.37 -1.84 7.79
CA SER A 206 5.40 -1.06 8.54
C SER A 206 5.84 0.40 8.67
N MET A 207 4.84 1.28 8.78
CA MET A 207 5.03 2.68 9.10
C MET A 207 4.54 2.97 10.51
N TYR A 208 5.39 3.62 11.29
CA TYR A 208 5.10 4.03 12.66
C TYR A 208 5.07 5.55 12.75
N PHE A 209 3.99 6.09 13.28
CA PHE A 209 3.77 7.52 13.42
C PHE A 209 4.01 7.93 14.87
N LEU A 210 5.17 8.53 15.14
CA LEU A 210 5.62 8.85 16.49
C LEU A 210 5.35 10.32 16.83
N PRO A 211 4.44 10.62 17.79
CA PRO A 211 4.33 11.94 18.38
C PRO A 211 5.69 12.43 18.94
N PRO A 212 5.91 13.74 19.10
CA PRO A 212 7.22 14.31 19.43
C PRO A 212 7.90 13.71 20.67
N MET A 213 7.13 13.34 21.70
CA MET A 213 7.68 12.74 22.92
C MET A 213 8.08 11.28 22.73
N GLN A 214 7.29 10.50 21.99
CA GLN A 214 7.64 9.10 21.68
C GLN A 214 8.82 9.03 20.71
N ALA A 215 8.91 9.96 19.74
CA ALA A 215 10.06 10.06 18.85
C ALA A 215 11.38 10.31 19.61
N LEU A 216 11.34 10.96 20.78
CA LEU A 216 12.52 11.12 21.64
C LEU A 216 12.89 9.87 22.38
N GLU A 217 11.89 9.22 22.97
CA GLU A 217 12.10 7.97 23.71
C GLU A 217 12.72 6.95 22.74
N PHE A 218 12.15 6.84 21.54
CA PHE A 218 12.71 6.07 20.44
C PHE A 218 14.16 6.47 20.11
N ALA A 219 14.48 7.77 20.02
CA ALA A 219 15.84 8.24 19.79
C ALA A 219 16.80 7.91 20.95
N ASP A 220 16.37 8.00 22.19
CA ASP A 220 17.23 7.66 23.33
C ASP A 220 17.48 6.15 23.38
N GLU A 221 16.48 5.33 23.08
CA GLU A 221 16.60 3.88 22.94
C GLU A 221 17.54 3.48 21.79
N MET A 222 17.40 4.10 20.62
CA MET A 222 18.33 3.91 19.49
C MET A 222 19.78 4.27 19.86
N THR A 223 19.99 5.18 20.83
CA THR A 223 21.33 5.57 21.30
C THR A 223 21.92 4.49 22.18
N ALA A 224 21.14 4.00 23.13
CA ALA A 224 21.53 2.86 23.95
C ALA A 224 21.83 1.63 23.08
N PHE A 225 21.01 1.42 22.04
CA PHE A 225 21.21 0.37 21.06
C PHE A 225 22.54 0.54 20.30
N ALA A 226 22.83 1.73 19.76
CA ALA A 226 24.11 2.04 19.11
C ALA A 226 25.32 1.79 20.03
N ASP A 227 25.21 2.18 21.31
CA ASP A 227 26.23 1.93 22.34
C ASP A 227 26.48 0.43 22.56
N GLU A 228 25.43 -0.39 22.58
CA GLU A 228 25.58 -1.84 22.70
C GLU A 228 26.19 -2.47 21.45
N VAL A 229 25.82 -2.03 20.24
CA VAL A 229 26.47 -2.49 18.99
C VAL A 229 27.98 -2.25 19.09
N ARG A 230 28.41 -1.06 19.53
CA ARG A 230 29.84 -0.75 19.77
C ARG A 230 30.45 -1.69 20.80
N GLY A 231 29.71 -2.03 21.85
CA GLY A 231 30.11 -3.02 22.84
C GLY A 231 30.35 -4.40 22.23
N GLN A 232 29.43 -4.86 21.40
CA GLN A 232 29.51 -6.14 20.67
C GLN A 232 30.67 -6.15 19.67
N ALA A 233 30.80 -5.11 18.84
CA ALA A 233 31.89 -4.94 17.89
C ALA A 233 33.27 -5.04 18.57
N ARG A 234 33.45 -4.31 19.68
CA ARG A 234 34.70 -4.36 20.48
C ARG A 234 34.97 -5.74 21.08
N ARG A 235 33.93 -6.52 21.39
CA ARG A 235 34.08 -7.91 21.88
C ARG A 235 34.44 -8.85 20.74
N ALA A 236 33.86 -8.67 19.56
CA ALA A 236 34.17 -9.44 18.35
C ALA A 236 35.61 -9.17 17.86
N ALA A 237 36.03 -7.90 17.84
CA ALA A 237 37.38 -7.49 17.42
C ALA A 237 38.49 -7.91 18.41
N GLN A 238 38.14 -8.27 19.66
CA GLN A 238 39.10 -8.84 20.59
C GLN A 238 39.53 -10.23 20.11
N ARG A 239 40.72 -10.32 19.53
CA ARG A 239 41.33 -11.60 19.14
C ARG A 239 41.42 -12.52 20.36
N PRO A 240 41.30 -13.85 20.20
CA PRO A 240 41.41 -14.84 21.29
C PRO A 240 42.75 -14.91 22.06
N GLY A 241 43.57 -13.85 22.07
CA GLY A 241 44.86 -13.80 22.77
C GLY A 241 45.20 -12.50 23.51
N ASP A 242 44.41 -11.42 23.37
CA ASP A 242 44.81 -10.08 23.89
C ASP A 242 44.28 -9.74 25.30
N ARG A 243 43.45 -10.60 25.90
CA ARG A 243 43.16 -10.64 27.35
C ARG A 243 43.09 -12.10 27.78
N VAL A 244 43.59 -12.44 28.97
CA VAL A 244 43.24 -13.71 29.62
C VAL A 244 41.79 -13.56 30.07
N PRO A 245 40.81 -14.14 29.36
CA PRO A 245 39.42 -14.09 29.78
C PRO A 245 39.26 -15.06 30.96
N PRO A 246 38.14 -15.06 31.69
CA PRO A 246 37.75 -16.26 32.42
C PRO A 246 37.83 -17.44 31.45
N ALA A 247 38.45 -18.55 31.87
CA ALA A 247 38.64 -19.71 31.00
C ALA A 247 37.27 -20.10 30.42
N ALA A 248 37.13 -19.99 29.09
CA ALA A 248 35.92 -20.41 28.42
C ALA A 248 35.70 -21.90 28.71
N GLU A 249 34.43 -22.29 28.87
CA GLU A 249 34.09 -23.71 28.91
C GLU A 249 34.58 -24.38 27.61
N ALA A 250 35.06 -25.61 27.71
CA ALA A 250 35.64 -26.31 26.56
C ALA A 250 34.61 -26.38 25.41
N GLY A 251 34.99 -25.87 24.24
CA GLY A 251 34.12 -25.80 23.07
C GLY A 251 33.35 -24.48 22.93
N HIS A 252 33.45 -23.52 23.85
CA HIS A 252 32.77 -22.22 23.76
C HIS A 252 33.75 -21.04 23.64
N TYR A 253 33.26 -19.92 23.12
CA TYR A 253 33.99 -18.66 23.13
C TYR A 253 33.88 -17.96 24.50
N PRO A 254 34.85 -17.11 24.87
CA PRO A 254 34.81 -16.38 26.14
C PRO A 254 33.61 -15.44 26.33
N TRP A 255 32.95 -15.07 25.24
CA TRP A 255 31.77 -14.20 25.24
C TRP A 255 30.45 -14.98 25.12
N CYS A 256 30.49 -16.31 25.00
CA CYS A 256 29.28 -17.12 24.88
C CYS A 256 28.43 -17.04 26.13
N ASN A 257 27.12 -16.91 25.92
CA ASN A 257 26.13 -17.40 26.86
C ASN A 257 25.97 -18.91 26.60
N THR A 258 26.67 -19.75 27.36
CA THR A 258 26.71 -21.21 27.10
C THR A 258 25.33 -21.88 27.20
N ALA A 259 24.38 -21.28 27.93
CA ALA A 259 23.01 -21.74 27.99
C ALA A 259 22.19 -21.47 26.72
N ALA A 260 22.64 -20.54 25.87
CA ALA A 260 22.02 -20.19 24.60
C ALA A 260 22.65 -20.91 23.39
N CYS A 261 23.88 -21.41 23.52
CA CYS A 261 24.54 -22.18 22.47
C CYS A 261 23.77 -23.46 22.12
N THR A 262 23.60 -23.75 20.83
CA THR A 262 22.89 -24.92 20.33
C THR A 262 23.78 -25.79 19.44
N THR A 263 23.82 -27.09 19.72
CA THR A 263 24.53 -28.06 18.88
C THR A 263 23.53 -28.79 17.99
N HIS A 264 23.76 -28.73 16.68
CA HIS A 264 22.90 -29.33 15.68
C HIS A 264 23.62 -30.47 14.95
N PRO A 265 22.90 -31.52 14.52
CA PRO A 265 23.43 -32.49 13.58
C PRO A 265 23.55 -31.85 12.18
N TRP A 266 24.58 -32.22 11.40
CA TRP A 266 24.84 -31.66 10.07
C TRP A 266 23.75 -31.99 9.02
N GLY A 267 22.83 -32.90 9.33
CA GLY A 267 21.71 -33.29 8.44
C GLY A 267 22.12 -34.09 7.20
N ASP A 268 23.41 -34.33 6.97
CA ASP A 268 23.95 -35.08 5.82
C ASP A 268 24.00 -36.61 6.03
N GLY A 269 23.40 -37.08 7.13
CA GLY A 269 23.41 -38.49 7.53
C GLY A 269 24.72 -38.95 8.17
N THR A 270 25.68 -38.06 8.41
CA THR A 270 26.88 -38.34 9.21
C THR A 270 26.64 -38.02 10.68
N ASP A 271 27.46 -38.59 11.58
CA ASP A 271 27.45 -38.27 13.02
C ASP A 271 28.11 -36.92 13.34
N ARG A 272 28.31 -36.05 12.34
CA ARG A 272 28.93 -34.74 12.55
C ARG A 272 27.91 -33.76 13.12
N THR A 273 28.40 -32.94 14.04
CA THR A 273 27.64 -31.84 14.64
C THR A 273 28.35 -30.52 14.41
N TYR A 274 27.60 -29.43 14.45
CA TYR A 274 28.13 -28.08 14.56
C TYR A 274 27.47 -27.37 15.72
N THR A 275 28.16 -26.42 16.32
CA THR A 275 27.63 -25.58 17.38
C THR A 275 27.42 -24.17 16.87
N GLU A 276 26.21 -23.65 17.09
CA GLU A 276 25.90 -22.24 17.01
C GLU A 276 26.14 -21.63 18.38
N HIS A 277 27.06 -20.68 18.43
CA HIS A 277 27.43 -19.96 19.62
C HIS A 277 26.69 -18.64 19.67
N PHE A 278 26.09 -18.32 20.81
CA PHE A 278 25.38 -17.05 21.01
C PHE A 278 25.95 -16.34 22.23
N GLY A 279 26.20 -15.04 22.08
CA GLY A 279 26.55 -14.13 23.14
C GLY A 279 25.32 -13.63 23.89
N PRO A 280 25.45 -12.55 24.66
CA PRO A 280 24.31 -11.86 25.24
C PRO A 280 23.45 -11.20 24.16
N ASP A 281 22.14 -11.36 24.27
CA ASP A 281 21.16 -10.68 23.42
C ASP A 281 20.97 -9.24 23.91
N PHE A 282 20.86 -8.32 22.97
CA PHE A 282 20.27 -7.01 23.19
C PHE A 282 18.92 -6.96 22.50
N ASN A 283 17.90 -6.47 23.21
CA ASN A 283 16.57 -6.28 22.69
C ASN A 283 16.10 -4.87 23.07
N MET A 284 15.74 -4.08 22.05
CA MET A 284 15.09 -2.80 22.21
C MET A 284 13.56 -3.00 22.22
N PRO A 285 12.90 -2.72 23.36
CA PRO A 285 11.47 -2.92 23.49
C PRO A 285 10.72 -1.96 22.57
N ILE A 286 9.47 -2.31 22.30
CA ILE A 286 8.55 -1.47 21.53
C ILE A 286 8.06 -0.33 22.45
N PRO A 287 8.16 0.94 22.01
CA PRO A 287 7.60 2.06 22.75
C PRO A 287 6.10 1.89 23.04
N GLU A 288 5.64 2.37 24.21
CA GLU A 288 4.24 2.24 24.60
C GLU A 288 3.30 2.92 23.57
N GLY A 289 2.36 2.13 23.03
CA GLY A 289 1.38 2.60 22.05
C GLY A 289 1.74 2.36 20.58
N MET A 290 2.90 1.76 20.29
CA MET A 290 3.27 1.30 18.95
C MET A 290 2.81 -0.16 18.75
N ASP A 291 2.16 -0.44 17.62
CA ASP A 291 1.72 -1.79 17.22
C ASP A 291 2.67 -2.31 16.14
N VAL A 292 3.44 -3.34 16.48
CA VAL A 292 4.39 -4.01 15.58
C VAL A 292 4.04 -5.50 15.51
N PRO A 293 4.24 -6.17 14.36
CA PRO A 293 3.93 -7.60 14.22
C PRO A 293 4.86 -8.54 15.00
N HIS A 294 5.91 -8.00 15.65
CA HIS A 294 6.93 -8.76 16.39
C HIS A 294 7.14 -8.14 17.77
N ASP A 295 7.61 -8.91 18.76
CA ASP A 295 7.70 -8.47 20.17
C ASP A 295 8.87 -7.50 20.46
N GLU A 296 9.60 -7.07 19.43
CA GLU A 296 10.81 -6.25 19.55
C GLU A 296 11.00 -5.32 18.35
N MET A 297 11.52 -4.13 18.61
CA MET A 297 11.77 -3.13 17.57
C MET A 297 13.11 -3.39 16.91
N VAL A 298 14.15 -3.64 17.70
CA VAL A 298 15.45 -4.09 17.19
C VAL A 298 16.08 -5.10 18.16
N ARG A 299 16.64 -6.19 17.61
CA ARG A 299 17.41 -7.20 18.34
C ARG A 299 18.78 -7.38 17.74
N MET A 300 19.78 -7.57 18.60
CA MET A 300 21.12 -7.96 18.19
C MET A 300 21.69 -9.06 19.05
N THR A 301 22.40 -9.98 18.42
CA THR A 301 23.12 -11.06 19.11
C THR A 301 24.46 -11.29 18.43
N LEU A 302 25.55 -11.20 19.20
CA LEU A 302 26.86 -11.67 18.74
C LEU A 302 26.80 -13.19 18.64
N GLY A 303 27.06 -13.77 17.48
CA GLY A 303 27.02 -15.20 17.26
C GLY A 303 28.19 -15.72 16.44
N VAL A 304 28.39 -17.03 16.50
CA VAL A 304 29.24 -17.77 15.56
C VAL A 304 28.48 -19.02 15.16
N SER A 305 28.27 -19.23 13.87
CA SER A 305 27.87 -20.55 13.38
C SER A 305 29.09 -21.28 12.82
N GLU A 306 29.40 -22.44 13.40
CA GLU A 306 30.44 -23.34 12.89
C GLU A 306 30.12 -23.87 11.48
N GLU A 307 28.84 -23.90 11.10
CA GLU A 307 28.38 -24.31 9.76
C GLU A 307 28.84 -23.32 8.68
N PHE A 308 28.81 -22.02 8.98
CA PHE A 308 29.08 -20.94 8.01
C PHE A 308 30.51 -20.38 8.10
N GLY A 309 31.46 -21.19 8.58
CA GLY A 309 32.88 -20.84 8.58
C GLY A 309 33.43 -20.31 9.92
N GLY A 310 32.61 -20.33 10.98
CA GLY A 310 33.08 -20.16 12.35
C GLY A 310 33.60 -18.77 12.70
N ARG A 311 33.18 -17.74 11.95
CA ARG A 311 33.55 -16.35 12.21
C ARG A 311 32.50 -15.68 13.12
N PRO A 312 32.93 -14.84 14.07
CA PRO A 312 31.98 -14.04 14.85
C PRO A 312 31.29 -13.00 13.98
N GLU A 313 29.98 -12.95 14.07
CA GLU A 313 29.09 -12.04 13.34
C GLU A 313 28.02 -11.51 14.30
N ILE A 314 27.47 -10.33 14.03
CA ILE A 314 26.31 -9.84 14.75
C ILE A 314 25.07 -10.15 13.92
N SER A 315 24.19 -11.00 14.44
CA SER A 315 22.82 -11.04 13.95
C SER A 315 22.13 -9.76 14.38
N PHE A 316 21.66 -8.96 13.41
CA PHE A 316 20.99 -7.68 13.60
C PHE A 316 19.60 -7.77 12.96
N ASN A 317 18.54 -7.56 13.74
CA ASN A 317 17.16 -7.66 13.27
C ASN A 317 16.37 -6.43 13.68
N CYS A 318 15.65 -5.80 12.75
CA CYS A 318 14.70 -4.72 13.00
C CYS A 318 13.36 -5.12 12.38
N GLY A 319 12.46 -5.73 13.15
CA GLY A 319 11.10 -6.04 12.69
C GLY A 319 10.99 -7.00 11.50
N GLY A 320 11.98 -7.85 11.20
CA GLY A 320 11.94 -8.67 9.98
C GLY A 320 12.95 -9.81 9.85
N ASN A 321 13.38 -10.09 8.61
CA ASN A 321 14.46 -11.02 8.32
C ASN A 321 15.78 -10.29 8.62
N GLY A 322 16.35 -10.50 9.81
CA GLY A 322 17.61 -9.86 10.20
C GLY A 322 18.77 -10.17 9.24
N VAL A 323 19.85 -9.42 9.39
CA VAL A 323 21.11 -9.56 8.64
C VAL A 323 22.22 -10.06 9.56
N LEU A 324 23.23 -10.73 9.00
CA LEU A 324 24.47 -11.06 9.69
C LEU A 324 25.51 -10.02 9.31
N LEU A 325 26.12 -9.38 10.31
CA LEU A 325 27.11 -8.33 10.14
C LEU A 325 28.49 -8.84 10.56
N ASP A 326 29.47 -8.71 9.69
CA ASP A 326 30.88 -8.87 10.03
C ASP A 326 31.42 -7.63 10.77
N GLU A 327 32.74 -7.55 11.01
CA GLU A 327 33.37 -6.42 11.72
C GLU A 327 33.10 -5.07 11.03
N ASP A 328 33.31 -5.01 9.71
CA ASP A 328 33.14 -3.77 8.93
C ASP A 328 31.65 -3.38 8.83
N GLY A 329 30.77 -4.36 8.59
CA GLY A 329 29.32 -4.16 8.59
C GLY A 329 28.79 -3.69 9.94
N THR A 330 29.37 -4.19 11.02
CA THR A 330 29.06 -3.75 12.39
C THR A 330 29.46 -2.30 12.63
N ASP A 331 30.69 -1.91 12.27
CA ASP A 331 31.17 -0.53 12.42
C ASP A 331 30.33 0.45 11.59
N GLN A 332 29.89 0.03 10.40
CA GLN A 332 29.00 0.82 9.57
C GLN A 332 27.60 0.97 10.19
N ALA A 333 27.03 -0.11 10.73
CA ALA A 333 25.75 -0.07 11.43
C ALA A 333 25.81 0.91 12.61
N ILE A 334 26.89 0.87 13.41
CA ILE A 334 27.15 1.82 14.49
C ILE A 334 27.11 3.27 13.99
N ALA A 335 27.86 3.59 12.93
CA ALA A 335 27.95 4.94 12.41
C ALA A 335 26.60 5.44 11.88
N ASN A 336 25.82 4.56 11.25
CA ASN A 336 24.50 4.94 10.73
C ASN A 336 23.48 5.12 11.85
N LEU A 337 23.54 4.31 12.92
CA LEU A 337 22.73 4.53 14.12
C LEU A 337 23.05 5.89 14.74
N GLU A 338 24.33 6.26 14.88
CA GLU A 338 24.73 7.60 15.35
C GLU A 338 24.15 8.75 14.51
N ALA A 339 24.12 8.58 13.19
CA ALA A 339 23.56 9.56 12.27
C ALA A 339 22.05 9.68 12.43
N ALA A 340 21.33 8.54 12.45
CA ALA A 340 19.88 8.50 12.65
C ALA A 340 19.48 9.16 13.98
N LEU A 341 20.26 8.91 15.04
CA LEU A 341 20.07 9.52 16.35
C LEU A 341 20.23 11.03 16.37
N SER A 342 21.26 11.51 15.66
CA SER A 342 21.51 12.94 15.53
C SER A 342 20.34 13.60 14.78
N ALA A 343 19.81 12.94 13.75
CA ALA A 343 18.64 13.41 12.99
C ALA A 343 17.38 13.44 13.86
N LEU A 344 17.06 12.39 14.60
CA LEU A 344 15.90 12.34 15.51
C LEU A 344 15.93 13.46 16.57
N ARG A 345 17.11 13.73 17.15
CA ARG A 345 17.28 14.85 18.08
C ARG A 345 17.01 16.21 17.44
N ALA A 346 17.46 16.40 16.19
CA ALA A 346 17.22 17.63 15.44
C ALA A 346 15.73 17.81 15.11
N MET A 347 15.07 16.75 14.63
CA MET A 347 13.63 16.75 14.33
C MET A 347 12.81 17.17 15.56
N ARG A 348 13.12 16.62 16.74
CA ARG A 348 12.44 17.03 17.97
C ARG A 348 12.71 18.49 18.35
N ALA A 349 13.93 18.99 18.17
CA ALA A 349 14.23 20.38 18.46
C ALA A 349 13.33 21.32 17.64
N GLN A 350 13.05 20.97 16.38
CA GLN A 350 12.11 21.68 15.52
C GLN A 350 10.66 21.57 16.05
N MET A 351 10.20 20.36 16.41
CA MET A 351 8.85 20.17 16.97
C MET A 351 8.60 21.01 18.24
N VAL A 352 9.62 21.17 19.10
CA VAL A 352 9.52 22.00 20.31
C VAL A 352 9.44 23.49 19.97
N GLN A 353 10.19 23.95 18.95
CA GLN A 353 10.14 25.34 18.49
C GLN A 353 8.76 25.70 17.94
N GLU A 354 8.18 24.84 17.11
CA GLU A 354 6.86 25.06 16.51
C GLU A 354 5.73 25.09 17.54
N LYS A 355 5.81 24.27 18.60
CA LYS A 355 4.82 24.32 19.69
C LYS A 355 4.81 25.66 20.45
N GLN A 356 5.89 26.43 20.37
CA GLN A 356 6.06 27.71 21.08
C GLN A 356 5.74 28.93 20.20
N ALA A 357 5.67 28.74 18.88
CA ALA A 357 5.22 29.75 17.91
C ALA A 357 3.69 29.84 17.90
#